data_AF-A0A8S0QF15-F1
#
_entry.id   AF-A0A8S0QF15-F1
#
_cell.length_a   1.000
_cell.length_b   1.000
_cell.length_c   1.000
_cell.angle_alpha   90.00
_cell.angle_beta   90.00
_cell.angle_gamma   90.00
#
_symmetry.space_group_name_H-M   'P 1'
#
loop_
_entity.id
_entity.type
_entity.pdbx_description
1 polymer ?
#
loop_
_entity_poly.entity_id
_entity_poly.type
_entity_poly.pdbx_seq_one_letter_code
_entity_poly.pdbx_strand_id
1 'polypeptide(L)'
;MNFQTPVDDYCRAWQAFDLDVPKIKPSEDGDHFFIEVHMEKTYFSLEEEDDDEEKPDYLLDYDCDSSISTFWEPCGRIEHDNLPLNRISKILSEVGVPLHRQGFMMDQISDEADEIANAPFNKNKKILSMIVSISIVAVKPILNRPSNIRVL
;
A
#
# COMPACT_ATOMS: atom_id res chain seq x y z
N MET A 1 16.58 10.59 -16.07
CA MET A 1 17.21 9.78 -15.01
C MET A 1 16.24 8.65 -14.66
N ASN A 2 16.64 7.41 -14.90
CA ASN A 2 15.91 6.22 -14.45
C ASN A 2 16.26 6.00 -12.98
N PHE A 3 15.36 6.33 -12.07
CA PHE A 3 15.45 5.87 -10.68
C PHE A 3 14.99 4.41 -10.64
N GLN A 4 15.90 3.52 -11.03
CA GLN A 4 15.68 2.08 -11.09
C GLN A 4 16.49 1.44 -9.96
N THR A 5 16.00 1.62 -8.73
CA THR A 5 16.39 0.84 -7.55
C THR A 5 15.16 0.63 -6.67
N PRO A 6 14.49 -0.52 -6.74
CA PRO A 6 13.62 -1.01 -5.66
C PRO A 6 14.48 -1.84 -4.70
N VAL A 7 14.28 -1.78 -3.37
CA VAL A 7 14.55 -2.99 -2.56
C VAL A 7 13.64 -3.18 -1.33
N ASP A 8 13.14 -2.15 -0.65
CA ASP A 8 12.40 -2.38 0.62
C ASP A 8 10.92 -1.99 0.57
N ASP A 9 10.29 -2.05 -0.60
CA ASP A 9 8.82 -2.00 -0.63
C ASP A 9 8.31 -3.29 0.03
N TYR A 10 7.54 -3.13 1.10
CA TYR A 10 6.98 -4.22 1.89
C TYR A 10 5.48 -4.29 1.64
N CYS A 11 4.95 -5.49 1.50
CA CYS A 11 3.52 -5.75 1.53
C CYS A 11 3.27 -7.07 2.24
N ARG A 12 2.33 -7.06 3.18
CA ARG A 12 1.83 -8.25 3.83
C ARG A 12 0.34 -8.12 4.05
N ALA A 13 -0.41 -9.13 3.65
CA ALA A 13 -1.81 -9.28 3.97
C ALA A 13 -1.98 -10.39 5.02
N TRP A 14 -2.99 -10.28 5.89
CA TRP A 14 -3.37 -11.36 6.79
C TRP A 14 -4.82 -11.23 7.27
N GLN A 15 -5.40 -12.35 7.69
CA GLN A 15 -6.69 -12.32 8.36
C GLN A 15 -6.65 -11.63 9.73
N ALA A 16 -7.53 -10.67 9.94
CA ALA A 16 -7.66 -9.98 11.22
C ALA A 16 -8.87 -10.46 12.02
N PHE A 17 -8.65 -11.22 13.09
CA PHE A 17 -9.75 -11.79 13.88
C PHE A 17 -10.45 -10.80 14.81
N ASP A 18 -9.70 -9.79 15.27
CA ASP A 18 -10.15 -8.80 16.26
C ASP A 18 -10.33 -7.40 15.66
N LEU A 19 -10.53 -7.31 14.34
CA LEU A 19 -10.75 -6.03 13.68
C LEU A 19 -12.16 -5.52 13.98
N ASP A 20 -12.27 -4.26 14.40
CA ASP A 20 -13.54 -3.59 14.67
C ASP A 20 -14.27 -3.27 13.35
N VAL A 21 -14.90 -4.30 12.76
CA VAL A 21 -15.68 -4.17 11.53
C VAL A 21 -16.87 -3.23 11.78
N PRO A 22 -17.02 -2.14 11.00
CA PRO A 22 -18.16 -1.24 11.13
C PRO A 22 -19.49 -2.00 11.02
N LYS A 23 -20.44 -1.67 11.91
CA LYS A 23 -21.78 -2.29 11.90
C LYS A 23 -22.58 -1.95 10.64
N ILE A 24 -22.19 -0.88 9.94
CA ILE A 24 -22.79 -0.46 8.68
C ILE A 24 -22.22 -1.37 7.59
N LYS A 25 -23.03 -2.37 7.20
CA LYS A 25 -22.69 -3.27 6.10
C LYS A 25 -22.84 -2.53 4.76
N PRO A 26 -22.07 -2.92 3.74
CA PRO A 26 -22.36 -2.50 2.37
C PRO A 26 -23.81 -2.86 2.01
N SER A 27 -24.45 -2.01 1.20
CA SER A 27 -25.86 -2.14 0.83
C SER A 27 -26.18 -3.38 -0.02
N GLU A 28 -25.15 -4.06 -0.50
CA GLU A 28 -25.28 -5.22 -1.38
C GLU A 28 -25.38 -6.51 -0.57
N ASP A 29 -26.35 -7.35 -0.94
CA ASP A 29 -26.47 -8.70 -0.40
C ASP A 29 -25.31 -9.57 -0.94
N GLY A 30 -24.41 -9.99 -0.06
CA GLY A 30 -23.29 -10.85 -0.45
C GLY A 30 -22.28 -11.07 0.67
N ASP A 31 -21.34 -11.96 0.40
CA ASP A 31 -20.15 -12.11 1.23
C ASP A 31 -19.14 -11.03 0.82
N HIS A 32 -18.48 -10.42 1.81
CA HIS A 32 -17.60 -9.28 1.58
C HIS A 32 -16.30 -9.42 2.34
N PHE A 33 -15.23 -8.88 1.76
CA PHE A 33 -14.05 -8.49 2.49
C PHE A 33 -14.26 -7.11 3.12
N PHE A 34 -13.89 -6.98 4.38
CA PHE A 34 -13.59 -5.70 5.01
C PHE A 34 -12.06 -5.59 5.11
N ILE A 35 -11.49 -4.66 4.34
CA ILE A 35 -10.04 -4.54 4.17
C ILE A 35 -9.58 -3.25 4.82
N GLU A 36 -8.65 -3.35 5.78
CA GLU A 36 -7.97 -2.21 6.37
C GLU A 36 -6.53 -2.15 5.86
N VAL A 37 -6.17 -1.08 5.17
CA VAL A 37 -4.85 -0.88 4.59
C VAL A 37 -4.06 0.12 5.42
N HIS A 38 -2.94 -0.35 5.97
CA HIS A 38 -1.97 0.44 6.72
C HIS A 38 -0.84 0.79 5.77
N MET A 39 -0.74 2.06 5.40
CA MET A 39 0.20 2.54 4.41
C MET A 39 1.24 3.43 5.08
N GLU A 40 2.52 3.11 4.89
CA GLU A 40 3.66 3.93 5.33
C GLU A 40 4.52 4.30 4.11
N LYS A 41 4.85 5.58 3.96
CA LYS A 41 5.74 6.08 2.92
C LYS A 41 6.95 6.72 3.58
N THR A 42 8.13 6.18 3.28
CA THR A 42 9.39 6.70 3.78
C THR A 42 10.14 7.38 2.65
N TYR A 43 10.41 8.67 2.84
CA TYR A 43 11.11 9.52 1.90
C TYR A 43 12.52 9.81 2.40
N PHE A 44 13.54 9.63 1.56
CA PHE A 44 14.91 10.04 1.88
C PHE A 44 15.41 11.10 0.89
N SER A 45 16.17 12.06 1.39
CA SER A 45 16.82 13.09 0.57
C SER A 45 18.19 12.59 0.10
N LEU A 46 18.43 12.60 -1.21
CA LEU A 46 19.78 12.53 -1.76
C LEU A 46 20.34 13.95 -1.73
N GLU A 47 21.11 14.30 -0.71
CA GLU A 47 21.85 15.57 -0.76
C GLU A 47 22.88 15.47 -1.90
N GLU A 48 22.89 16.45 -2.82
CA GLU A 48 24.02 16.64 -3.73
C GLU A 48 25.19 17.14 -2.86
N GLU A 49 26.35 16.50 -2.96
CA GLU A 49 27.61 16.96 -2.39
C GLU A 49 27.98 18.32 -3.01
N ASP A 50 27.37 19.42 -2.54
CA ASP A 50 27.87 20.78 -2.75
C ASP A 50 28.93 21.04 -1.66
N ASP A 51 30.18 21.14 -2.12
CA ASP A 51 31.46 21.38 -1.43
C ASP A 51 31.41 22.25 -0.14
N ASP A 52 32.31 21.90 0.79
CA ASP A 52 32.87 22.69 1.91
C ASP A 52 32.32 22.56 3.35
N GLU A 53 31.37 21.68 3.67
CA GLU A 53 31.14 21.28 5.07
C GLU A 53 30.95 19.75 5.17
N GLU A 54 31.91 19.10 5.83
CA GLU A 54 31.92 17.67 6.18
C GLU A 54 30.73 17.38 7.13
N LYS A 55 29.52 17.31 6.58
CA LYS A 55 28.37 16.78 7.30
C LYS A 55 28.66 15.31 7.58
N PRO A 56 28.50 14.85 8.82
CA PRO A 56 28.75 13.45 9.11
C PRO A 56 27.71 12.57 8.38
N ASP A 57 28.19 11.49 7.76
CA ASP A 57 27.47 10.46 6.98
C ASP A 57 26.19 9.87 7.62
N TYR A 58 25.89 10.19 8.88
CA TYR A 58 24.77 9.62 9.65
C TYR A 58 23.51 10.49 9.70
N LEU A 59 23.47 11.66 9.04
CA LEU A 59 22.28 12.52 8.99
C LEU A 59 21.53 12.40 7.66
N LEU A 60 21.04 11.19 7.35
CA LEU A 60 20.01 11.04 6.33
C LEU A 60 18.71 11.66 6.86
N ASP A 61 18.29 12.80 6.29
CA ASP A 61 16.97 13.37 6.54
C ASP A 61 15.92 12.44 5.92
N TYR A 62 15.14 11.77 6.78
CA TYR A 62 14.03 10.93 6.39
C TYR A 62 12.71 11.54 6.85
N ASP A 63 11.72 11.51 5.97
CA ASP A 63 10.34 11.94 6.23
C ASP A 63 9.43 10.72 6.09
N CYS A 64 8.46 10.58 6.99
CA CYS A 64 7.56 9.44 7.04
C CYS A 64 6.11 9.90 7.06
N ASP A 65 5.32 9.42 6.11
CA ASP A 65 3.87 9.63 6.07
C ASP A 65 3.16 8.30 6.29
N SER A 66 2.18 8.28 7.20
CA SER A 66 1.40 7.08 7.52
C SER A 66 -0.08 7.35 7.43
N SER A 67 -0.82 6.39 6.87
CA SER A 67 -2.26 6.50 6.70
C SER A 67 -2.95 5.15 6.83
N ILE A 68 -4.20 5.17 7.30
CA ILE A 68 -5.07 4.01 7.35
C ILE A 68 -6.28 4.28 6.46
N SER A 69 -6.57 3.34 5.56
CA SER A 69 -7.74 3.38 4.68
C SER A 69 -8.54 2.10 4.81
N THR A 70 -9.86 2.18 4.62
CA THR A 70 -10.74 1.00 4.71
C THR A 70 -11.56 0.83 3.45
N PHE A 71 -11.76 -0.42 3.05
CA PHE A 71 -12.45 -0.79 1.82
C PHE A 71 -13.42 -1.94 2.05
N TRP A 72 -14.52 -1.92 1.31
CA TRP A 72 -15.48 -3.02 1.23
C TRP A 72 -15.43 -3.56 -0.19
N GLU A 73 -15.04 -4.82 -0.33
CA GLU A 73 -15.01 -5.49 -1.63
C GLU A 73 -15.82 -6.79 -1.58
N PRO A 74 -16.51 -7.14 -2.67
CA PRO A 74 -17.25 -8.40 -2.75
C PRO A 74 -16.28 -9.59 -2.69
N CYS A 75 -16.70 -10.66 -2.03
CA CYS A 75 -15.99 -11.92 -1.95
C CYS A 75 -16.72 -12.97 -2.80
N GLY A 76 -16.03 -13.49 -3.82
CA GLY A 76 -16.64 -14.44 -4.77
C GLY A 76 -17.01 -15.80 -4.17
N ARG A 77 -16.34 -16.24 -3.09
CA ARG A 77 -16.45 -17.59 -2.51
C ARG A 77 -16.18 -18.70 -3.52
N ILE A 78 -15.11 -18.55 -4.27
CA ILE A 78 -14.63 -19.48 -5.29
C ILE A 78 -13.24 -20.01 -4.90
N GLU A 79 -12.72 -20.98 -5.64
CA GLU A 79 -11.43 -21.61 -5.30
C GLU A 79 -10.26 -20.60 -5.37
N HIS A 80 -10.27 -19.73 -6.39
CA HIS A 80 -9.27 -18.69 -6.62
C HIS A 80 -9.94 -17.40 -7.10
N ASP A 81 -9.26 -16.26 -7.00
CA ASP A 81 -9.75 -14.95 -7.45
C ASP A 81 -10.93 -14.43 -6.60
N ASN A 82 -10.91 -14.71 -5.29
CA ASN A 82 -11.92 -14.21 -4.35
C ASN A 82 -11.91 -12.69 -4.23
N LEU A 83 -10.76 -12.06 -4.49
CA LEU A 83 -10.58 -10.62 -4.60
C LEU A 83 -9.86 -10.28 -5.92
N PRO A 84 -10.58 -9.87 -6.97
CA PRO A 84 -9.99 -9.68 -8.28
C PRO A 84 -8.84 -8.68 -8.35
N LEU A 85 -7.79 -9.00 -9.13
CA LEU A 85 -6.59 -8.17 -9.27
C LEU A 85 -6.89 -6.70 -9.65
N ASN A 86 -7.92 -6.45 -10.46
CA ASN A 86 -8.32 -5.08 -10.80
C ASN A 86 -8.88 -4.28 -9.60
N ARG A 87 -9.52 -4.96 -8.63
CA ARG A 87 -9.96 -4.37 -7.36
C ARG A 87 -8.78 -4.09 -6.46
N ILE A 88 -7.84 -5.04 -6.37
CA ILE A 88 -6.61 -4.84 -5.59
C ILE A 88 -5.81 -3.66 -6.14
N SER A 89 -5.60 -3.59 -7.46
CA SER A 89 -4.91 -2.46 -8.09
C SER A 89 -5.61 -1.12 -7.84
N LYS A 90 -6.95 -1.11 -7.82
CA LYS A 90 -7.73 0.08 -7.47
C LYS A 90 -7.48 0.50 -6.02
N ILE A 91 -7.57 -0.42 -5.05
CA ILE A 91 -7.27 -0.17 -3.63
C ILE A 91 -5.86 0.40 -3.47
N LEU A 92 -4.87 -0.27 -4.06
CA LEU A 92 -3.47 0.14 -4.02
C LEU A 92 -3.28 1.55 -4.59
N SER A 93 -3.95 1.87 -5.69
CA SER A 93 -3.91 3.20 -6.30
C SER A 93 -4.57 4.26 -5.40
N GLU A 94 -5.67 3.93 -4.74
CA GLU A 94 -6.40 4.84 -3.83
C GLU A 94 -5.59 5.17 -2.57
N VAL A 95 -4.78 4.24 -2.05
CA VAL A 95 -3.82 4.50 -0.96
C VAL A 95 -2.49 5.12 -1.45
N GLY A 96 -2.38 5.34 -2.77
CA GLY A 96 -1.26 6.04 -3.39
C GLY A 96 -0.01 5.18 -3.62
N VAL A 97 -0.17 3.87 -3.82
CA VAL A 97 0.89 3.00 -4.36
C VAL A 97 1.02 3.24 -5.87
N PRO A 98 2.21 3.61 -6.38
CA PRO A 98 2.43 3.77 -7.81
C PRO A 98 2.22 2.46 -8.60
N LEU A 99 1.58 2.52 -9.77
CA LEU A 99 1.26 1.35 -10.61
C LEU A 99 2.47 0.42 -10.87
N HIS A 100 3.65 0.98 -11.12
CA HIS A 100 4.87 0.22 -11.38
C HIS A 100 5.40 -0.57 -10.16
N ARG A 101 4.86 -0.32 -8.96
CA ARG A 101 5.21 -1.00 -7.70
C ARG A 101 4.13 -1.98 -7.23
N GLN A 102 2.97 -2.03 -7.89
CA GLN A 102 1.83 -2.81 -7.43
C GLN A 102 1.97 -4.32 -7.67
N GLY A 103 2.78 -4.75 -8.64
CA GLY A 103 2.81 -6.14 -9.12
C GLY A 103 2.88 -7.19 -8.00
N PHE A 104 3.94 -7.18 -7.20
CA PHE A 104 4.08 -8.16 -6.12
C PHE A 104 3.05 -8.00 -5.00
N MET A 105 2.62 -6.75 -4.73
CA MET A 105 1.63 -6.47 -3.68
C MET A 105 0.27 -7.04 -4.05
N MET A 106 -0.07 -6.98 -5.34
CA MET A 106 -1.31 -7.54 -5.87
C MET A 106 -1.35 -9.05 -5.67
N ASP A 107 -0.26 -9.74 -5.99
CA ASP A 107 -0.15 -11.20 -5.80
C ASP A 107 -0.30 -11.56 -4.31
N GLN A 108 0.42 -10.88 -3.41
CA GLN A 108 0.34 -11.12 -1.95
C GLN A 108 -1.07 -10.94 -1.39
N ILE A 109 -1.78 -9.89 -1.81
CA ILE A 109 -3.14 -9.61 -1.34
C ILE A 109 -4.13 -10.61 -1.93
N SER A 110 -3.95 -11.01 -3.20
CA SER A 110 -4.81 -11.99 -3.87
C SER A 110 -4.70 -13.36 -3.22
N ASP A 111 -3.47 -13.83 -2.98
CA ASP A 111 -3.19 -15.13 -2.38
C ASP A 111 -3.80 -15.20 -0.97
N GLU A 112 -3.58 -14.17 -0.14
CA GLU A 112 -4.18 -14.11 1.20
C GLU A 112 -5.71 -14.04 1.13
N ALA A 113 -6.29 -13.28 0.20
CA ALA A 113 -7.74 -13.23 0.05
C ALA A 113 -8.34 -14.62 -0.24
N ASP A 114 -7.67 -15.41 -1.08
CA ASP A 114 -8.07 -16.78 -1.37
C ASP A 114 -7.91 -17.69 -0.15
N GLU A 115 -6.81 -17.58 0.60
CA GLU A 115 -6.61 -18.32 1.85
C GLU A 115 -7.71 -17.99 2.89
N ILE A 116 -8.00 -16.71 3.09
CA ILE A 116 -9.04 -16.25 4.00
C ILE A 116 -10.41 -16.75 3.57
N ALA A 117 -10.77 -16.59 2.29
CA ALA A 117 -12.08 -16.99 1.78
C ALA A 117 -12.32 -18.49 1.89
N ASN A 118 -11.28 -19.30 1.69
CA ASN A 118 -11.40 -20.76 1.67
C ASN A 118 -11.11 -21.42 3.03
N ALA A 119 -10.64 -20.66 4.03
CA ALA A 119 -10.41 -21.19 5.36
C ALA A 119 -11.68 -21.85 5.96
N PRO A 120 -11.60 -23.09 6.50
CA PRO A 120 -12.77 -23.82 6.98
C PRO A 120 -13.62 -23.08 8.02
N PHE A 121 -12.97 -22.31 8.89
CA PHE A 121 -13.63 -21.53 9.95
C PHE A 121 -14.31 -20.25 9.44
N ASN A 122 -14.10 -19.88 8.18
CA ASN A 122 -14.71 -18.71 7.54
C ASN A 122 -15.93 -19.08 6.67
N LYS A 123 -16.23 -20.37 6.47
CA LYS A 123 -17.28 -20.86 5.56
C LYS A 123 -18.67 -20.25 5.76
N ASN A 124 -19.02 -19.91 7.00
CA ASN A 124 -20.34 -19.36 7.35
C ASN A 124 -20.31 -17.85 7.68
N LYS A 125 -19.16 -17.20 7.57
CA LYS A 125 -19.02 -15.77 7.87
C LYS A 125 -19.42 -14.96 6.64
N LYS A 126 -20.30 -13.98 6.81
CA LYS A 126 -20.63 -13.05 5.71
C LYS A 126 -19.57 -11.98 5.47
N ILE A 127 -18.77 -11.70 6.49
CA ILE A 127 -17.73 -10.67 6.43
C ILE A 127 -16.40 -11.32 6.80
N LEU A 128 -15.41 -11.10 5.95
CA LEU A 128 -14.05 -11.58 6.08
C LEU A 128 -13.15 -10.36 6.25
N SER A 129 -12.51 -10.25 7.41
CA SER A 129 -11.63 -9.13 7.73
C SER A 129 -10.20 -9.42 7.30
N MET A 130 -9.59 -8.48 6.58
CA MET A 130 -8.21 -8.54 6.13
C MET A 130 -7.51 -7.25 6.51
N ILE A 131 -6.29 -7.34 7.04
CA ILE A 131 -5.38 -6.21 7.15
C ILE A 131 -4.32 -6.34 6.07
N VAL A 132 -3.99 -5.23 5.43
CA VAL A 132 -2.88 -5.13 4.48
C VAL A 132 -1.93 -4.06 5.00
N SER A 133 -0.68 -4.44 5.29
CA SER A 133 0.37 -3.50 5.67
C SER A 133 1.31 -3.30 4.50
N ILE A 134 1.52 -2.04 4.13
CA ILE A 134 2.35 -1.62 3.01
C ILE A 134 3.35 -0.58 3.50
N SER A 135 4.62 -0.78 3.18
CA SER A 135 5.65 0.26 3.32
C SER A 135 6.27 0.51 1.95
N ILE A 136 6.38 1.78 1.56
CA ILE A 136 6.99 2.19 0.30
C ILE A 136 8.14 3.13 0.59
N VAL A 137 9.30 2.83 0.03
CA VAL A 137 10.50 3.65 0.16
C VAL A 137 10.73 4.43 -1.13
N ALA A 138 10.84 5.76 -1.02
CA ALA A 138 10.96 6.66 -2.15
C ALA A 138 11.99 7.77 -1.90
N VAL A 139 12.54 8.32 -2.99
CA VAL A 139 13.39 9.52 -2.92
C VAL A 139 12.48 10.74 -2.83
N LYS A 140 12.80 11.69 -1.95
CA LYS A 140 12.08 12.96 -1.85
C LYS A 140 12.18 13.70 -3.18
N PRO A 141 11.05 14.15 -3.79
CA PRO A 141 11.10 14.90 -5.02
C PRO A 141 11.80 16.24 -4.78
N ILE A 142 12.87 16.52 -5.53
CA ILE A 142 13.52 17.84 -5.54
C ILE A 142 12.54 18.84 -6.16
N LEU A 143 11.84 19.60 -5.33
CA LEU A 143 11.05 20.75 -5.78
C LEU A 143 12.02 21.81 -6.32
N ASN A 144 12.06 21.96 -7.64
CA ASN A 144 12.97 22.84 -8.40
C ASN A 144 13.30 24.18 -7.69
N ARG A 145 14.61 24.47 -7.61
CA ARG A 145 15.18 25.82 -7.42
C ARG A 145 14.49 26.80 -8.39
N PRO A 146 14.13 28.03 -7.96
CA PRO A 146 13.51 29.01 -8.84
C PRO A 146 14.45 29.32 -10.02
N SER A 147 14.02 29.02 -11.24
CA SER A 147 14.74 29.36 -12.46
C SER A 147 14.71 30.88 -12.65
N ASN A 148 15.71 31.58 -12.13
CA ASN A 148 15.98 32.97 -12.49
C ASN A 148 16.51 33.03 -13.93
N ILE A 149 15.63 32.92 -14.92
CA ILE A 149 15.94 33.31 -16.29
C ILE A 149 15.73 34.83 -16.38
N ARG A 150 16.82 35.58 -16.21
CA ARG A 150 16.90 36.96 -16.71
C ARG A 150 17.09 36.90 -18.21
N VAL A 151 16.05 37.23 -18.97
CA VAL A 151 16.18 37.60 -20.38
C VAL A 151 16.63 39.06 -20.40
N LEU A 152 17.85 39.30 -20.91
CA LEU A 152 18.32 40.61 -21.36
C LEU A 152 18.03 40.75 -22.85
#